data_AF-A0A372M4U4-F1
#
_entry.id   AF-A0A372M4U4-F1
#
_cell.length_a   1.000
_cell.length_b   1.000
_cell.length_c   1.000
_cell.angle_alpha   90.00
_cell.angle_beta   90.00
_cell.angle_gamma   90.00
#
_symmetry.space_group_name_H-M   'P 1'
#
loop_
_entity.id
_entity.type
_entity.pdbx_description
1 polymer ?
#
loop_
_entity_poly.entity_id
_entity_poly.type
_entity_poly.pdbx_seq_one_letter_code
_entity_poly.pdbx_strand_id
1 'polypeptide(L)'
;MHATGPAAEAALDPGRLARAGAGDWKQAARRDFSVWPARGELTEDQDLLGRALTAWVRPDGSVRTSHTPGTATGPPPGPARLLYAGRLGDSRVVVLHDGLRIARYAEPRAGGGPVALDFARVDHAEEDSASAVIVGRGRSNVRYLTAPWVRSAAVRDLLKPSGGARPLAVSDQGVTGPLASPVQQRDCTSWTALEVRERGATRLLTDLGELSPARLTSGRPEAPGEVSGAAERQQWSRTACLLATVRSHGVRSVNSWAYATQRLPEANGSATWVCTRAETWRGTGSRTLAQFQAPGEGPAAIAARAQDSPACGPRQPRVLAGVLWKSRAGGWYVLAGGSRQLATVTAAGDAEGSARGGLLAVRTEKGATASLRGTLSDGSAISALR
;
A
#
# COMPACT_ATOMS: atom_id res chain seq x y z
N MET A 1 4.04 -28.74 -16.39
CA MET A 1 3.31 -29.82 -15.70
C MET A 1 1.83 -29.53 -15.87
N HIS A 2 1.14 -30.22 -16.77
CA HIS A 2 -0.30 -30.03 -16.98
C HIS A 2 -1.06 -30.70 -15.84
N ALA A 3 -1.89 -29.95 -15.13
CA ALA A 3 -2.82 -30.53 -14.17
C ALA A 3 -3.94 -31.22 -14.95
N THR A 4 -3.85 -32.54 -15.12
CA THR A 4 -4.92 -33.40 -15.62
C THR A 4 -5.61 -34.04 -14.42
N GLY A 5 -6.84 -33.61 -14.14
CA GLY A 5 -7.66 -34.14 -13.04
C GLY A 5 -9.00 -33.42 -12.93
N PRO A 6 -10.00 -34.00 -12.24
CA PRO A 6 -11.37 -33.46 -12.17
C PRO A 6 -11.46 -32.05 -11.58
N ALA A 7 -10.53 -31.67 -10.70
CA ALA A 7 -10.44 -30.31 -10.17
C ALA A 7 -10.00 -29.29 -11.23
N ALA A 8 -9.10 -29.68 -12.15
CA ALA A 8 -8.66 -28.83 -13.25
C ALA A 8 -9.73 -28.69 -14.34
N GLU A 9 -10.51 -29.74 -14.58
CA GLU A 9 -11.69 -29.67 -15.46
C GLU A 9 -12.80 -28.80 -14.85
N ALA A 10 -13.08 -28.96 -13.56
CA ALA A 10 -14.02 -28.10 -12.83
C ALA A 10 -13.60 -26.62 -12.84
N ALA A 11 -12.30 -26.34 -12.79
CA ALA A 11 -11.74 -24.99 -12.88
C ALA A 11 -11.84 -24.37 -14.29
N LEU A 12 -12.09 -25.17 -15.33
CA LEU A 12 -12.24 -24.71 -16.71
C LEU A 12 -13.71 -24.44 -17.08
N ASP A 13 -14.67 -24.91 -16.28
CA ASP A 13 -16.10 -24.79 -16.57
C ASP A 13 -16.66 -23.43 -16.10
N PRO A 14 -17.03 -22.51 -17.02
CA PRO A 14 -17.61 -21.22 -16.66
C PRO A 14 -18.98 -21.34 -15.97
N GLY A 15 -19.71 -22.44 -16.19
CA GLY A 15 -20.99 -22.72 -15.52
C GLY A 15 -20.83 -23.07 -14.04
N ARG A 16 -19.61 -23.40 -13.59
CA ARG A 16 -19.30 -23.73 -12.19
C ARG A 16 -18.72 -22.57 -11.39
N LEU A 17 -18.55 -21.40 -12.01
CA LEU A 17 -18.09 -20.20 -11.31
C LEU A 17 -19.00 -19.88 -10.12
N ALA A 18 -18.40 -19.73 -8.94
CA ALA A 18 -19.12 -19.31 -7.76
C ALA A 18 -19.57 -17.85 -7.88
N ARG A 19 -20.76 -17.53 -7.39
CA ARG A 19 -21.34 -16.18 -7.39
C ARG A 19 -21.90 -15.89 -6.01
N ALA A 20 -21.60 -14.71 -5.46
CA ALA A 20 -22.24 -14.27 -4.22
C ALA A 20 -23.58 -13.63 -4.58
N GLY A 21 -24.60 -13.81 -3.73
CA GLY A 21 -25.85 -13.09 -3.83
C GLY A 21 -25.63 -11.58 -3.65
N ALA A 22 -26.46 -10.77 -4.30
CA ALA A 22 -26.33 -9.30 -4.28
C ALA A 22 -26.36 -8.67 -2.87
N GLY A 23 -26.94 -9.37 -1.90
CA GLY A 23 -27.09 -8.93 -0.51
C GLY A 23 -26.23 -9.68 0.51
N ASP A 24 -25.46 -10.70 0.13
CA ASP A 24 -24.79 -11.60 1.07
C ASP A 24 -23.84 -10.86 2.03
N TRP A 25 -23.13 -9.86 1.50
CA TRP A 25 -22.21 -9.01 2.26
C TRP A 25 -22.88 -8.25 3.42
N LYS A 26 -24.21 -8.06 3.39
CA LYS A 26 -24.96 -7.36 4.45
C LYS A 26 -25.06 -8.20 5.72
N GLN A 27 -25.11 -9.52 5.58
CA GLN A 27 -25.24 -10.48 6.68
C GLN A 27 -23.94 -11.24 6.98
N ALA A 28 -22.95 -11.12 6.09
CA ALA A 28 -21.66 -11.78 6.26
C ALA A 28 -20.92 -11.26 7.50
N ALA A 29 -20.44 -12.19 8.33
CA ALA A 29 -19.56 -11.88 9.45
C ALA A 29 -18.18 -11.36 8.99
N ARG A 30 -17.72 -11.81 7.83
CA ARG A 30 -16.48 -11.35 7.18
C ARG A 30 -16.84 -10.66 5.85
N ARG A 31 -16.46 -9.39 5.74
CA ARG A 31 -16.59 -8.63 4.49
C ARG A 31 -15.26 -8.61 3.76
N ASP A 32 -15.10 -9.50 2.80
CA ASP A 32 -13.93 -9.61 1.93
C ASP A 32 -14.36 -9.93 0.49
N PHE A 33 -13.41 -10.28 -0.39
CA PHE A 33 -13.71 -10.66 -1.77
C PHE A 33 -14.61 -11.91 -1.91
N SER A 34 -14.77 -12.73 -0.87
CA SER A 34 -15.61 -13.93 -0.93
C SER A 34 -17.12 -13.62 -0.94
N VAL A 35 -17.52 -12.42 -0.52
CA VAL A 35 -18.93 -11.98 -0.47
C VAL A 35 -19.24 -10.86 -1.45
N TRP A 36 -18.33 -10.60 -2.39
CA TRP A 36 -18.57 -9.68 -3.49
C TRP A 36 -19.51 -10.32 -4.53
N PRO A 37 -20.64 -9.67 -4.88
CA PRO A 37 -21.48 -10.14 -5.97
C PRO A 37 -20.77 -9.95 -7.31
N ALA A 38 -21.05 -10.84 -8.27
CA ALA A 38 -20.63 -10.67 -9.65
C ALA A 38 -21.30 -9.43 -10.24
N ARG A 39 -20.51 -8.52 -10.83
CA ARG A 39 -20.99 -7.27 -11.44
C ARG A 39 -20.46 -7.10 -12.87
N GLY A 40 -21.12 -6.26 -13.64
CA GLY A 40 -20.79 -6.01 -15.05
C GLY A 40 -21.73 -6.73 -16.02
N GLU A 41 -21.77 -6.22 -17.24
CA GLU A 41 -22.75 -6.65 -18.25
C GLU A 41 -22.36 -7.93 -19.00
N LEU A 42 -21.17 -8.47 -18.75
CA LEU A 42 -20.65 -9.69 -19.39
C LEU A 42 -20.57 -10.87 -18.41
N THR A 43 -21.26 -10.81 -17.26
CA THR A 43 -21.21 -11.88 -16.26
C THR A 43 -21.84 -13.19 -16.74
N GLU A 44 -22.66 -13.15 -17.79
CA GLU A 44 -23.29 -14.35 -18.38
C GLU A 44 -22.65 -14.76 -19.72
N ASP A 45 -21.61 -14.06 -20.17
CA ASP A 45 -20.89 -14.36 -21.41
C ASP A 45 -19.98 -15.58 -21.22
N GLN A 46 -20.55 -16.78 -21.42
CA GLN A 46 -19.86 -18.05 -21.20
C GLN A 46 -18.59 -18.20 -22.04
N ASP A 47 -18.57 -17.64 -23.25
CA ASP A 47 -17.39 -17.70 -24.13
C ASP A 47 -16.24 -16.87 -23.57
N LEU A 48 -16.51 -15.64 -23.11
CA LEU A 48 -15.50 -14.81 -22.46
C LEU A 48 -15.00 -15.44 -21.16
N LEU A 49 -15.91 -15.95 -20.33
CA LEU A 49 -15.56 -16.58 -19.06
C LEU A 49 -14.72 -17.85 -19.28
N GLY A 50 -15.08 -18.66 -20.28
CA GLY A 50 -14.31 -19.84 -20.69
C GLY A 50 -12.90 -19.49 -21.17
N ARG A 51 -12.73 -18.42 -21.96
CA ARG A 51 -11.39 -17.92 -22.36
C ARG A 51 -10.58 -17.43 -21.16
N ALA A 52 -11.20 -16.71 -20.22
CA ALA A 52 -10.52 -16.25 -19.01
C ALA A 52 -10.03 -17.41 -18.14
N LEU A 53 -10.86 -18.45 -17.94
CA LEU A 53 -10.49 -19.66 -17.20
C LEU A 53 -9.41 -20.46 -17.93
N THR A 54 -9.53 -20.59 -19.26
CA THR A 54 -8.52 -21.26 -20.08
C THR A 54 -7.17 -20.57 -19.98
N ALA A 55 -7.13 -19.24 -20.07
CA ALA A 55 -5.90 -18.47 -19.92
C ALA A 55 -5.28 -18.62 -18.53
N TRP A 56 -6.10 -18.77 -17.47
CA TRP A 56 -5.60 -19.03 -16.13
C TRP A 56 -5.00 -20.43 -15.98
N VAL A 57 -5.74 -21.47 -16.38
CA VAL A 57 -5.30 -22.86 -16.19
C VAL A 57 -4.17 -23.24 -17.15
N ARG A 58 -4.18 -22.68 -18.37
CA ARG A 58 -3.27 -23.01 -19.47
C ARG A 58 -2.86 -21.74 -20.24
N PRO A 59 -2.08 -20.83 -19.65
CA PRO A 59 -1.58 -19.67 -20.38
C PRO A 59 -0.68 -20.15 -21.53
N ASP A 60 -0.97 -19.71 -22.75
CA ASP A 60 -0.10 -19.91 -23.91
C ASP A 60 0.79 -18.68 -24.16
N GLY A 61 1.63 -18.73 -25.19
CA GLY A 61 2.54 -17.64 -25.54
C GLY A 61 1.87 -16.32 -25.93
N SER A 62 0.55 -16.30 -26.17
CA SER A 62 -0.22 -15.10 -26.51
C SER A 62 -0.70 -14.33 -25.27
N VAL A 63 -0.65 -14.94 -24.09
CA VAL A 63 -1.11 -14.37 -22.81
C VAL A 63 0.08 -13.79 -22.05
N ARG A 64 0.11 -12.46 -21.90
CA ARG A 64 1.09 -11.79 -21.03
C ARG A 64 0.68 -11.94 -19.59
N THR A 65 1.47 -12.69 -18.83
CA THR A 65 1.21 -12.93 -17.41
C THR A 65 2.01 -11.97 -16.54
N SER A 66 1.37 -11.36 -15.55
CA SER A 66 2.03 -10.59 -14.49
C SER A 66 1.55 -11.05 -13.12
N HIS A 67 2.37 -10.85 -12.08
CA HIS A 67 2.01 -11.26 -10.74
C HIS A 67 2.68 -10.41 -9.67
N THR A 68 1.94 -10.12 -8.60
CA THR A 68 2.50 -9.64 -7.34
C THR A 68 3.56 -10.62 -6.81
N PRO A 69 4.72 -10.16 -6.29
CA PRO A 69 5.77 -11.04 -5.77
C PRO A 69 5.26 -12.10 -4.78
N GLY A 70 5.63 -13.36 -5.01
CA GLY A 70 5.23 -14.52 -4.20
C GLY A 70 3.74 -14.89 -4.30
N THR A 71 3.09 -14.51 -5.40
CA THR A 71 1.76 -15.02 -5.79
C THR A 71 1.93 -16.25 -6.68
N ALA A 72 1.25 -17.34 -6.36
CA ALA A 72 1.21 -18.50 -7.25
C ALA A 72 0.46 -18.15 -8.55
N THR A 73 0.95 -18.65 -9.68
CA THR A 73 0.35 -18.42 -11.02
C THR A 73 -0.32 -19.67 -11.61
N GLY A 74 -0.28 -20.80 -10.91
CA GLY A 74 -0.91 -22.05 -11.34
C GLY A 74 -2.44 -21.99 -11.41
N PRO A 75 -3.14 -23.09 -11.76
CA PRO A 75 -4.60 -23.13 -11.79
C PRO A 75 -5.22 -22.87 -10.40
N PRO A 76 -6.47 -22.40 -10.31
CA PRO A 76 -7.15 -22.26 -9.03
C PRO A 76 -7.39 -23.64 -8.39
N PRO A 77 -7.39 -23.75 -7.04
CA PRO A 77 -7.59 -25.02 -6.34
C PRO A 77 -9.01 -25.60 -6.48
N GLY A 78 -9.95 -24.82 -7.00
CA GLY A 78 -11.33 -25.22 -7.26
C GLY A 78 -12.05 -24.16 -8.09
N PRO A 79 -13.39 -24.23 -8.21
CA PRO A 79 -14.16 -23.24 -8.94
C PRO A 79 -13.92 -21.82 -8.40
N ALA A 80 -13.44 -20.93 -9.26
CA ALA A 80 -13.21 -19.54 -8.90
C ALA A 80 -14.54 -18.79 -8.72
N ARG A 81 -14.51 -17.73 -7.93
CA ARG A 81 -15.62 -16.79 -7.77
C ARG A 81 -15.53 -15.69 -8.81
N LEU A 82 -16.64 -15.41 -9.50
CA LEU A 82 -16.74 -14.26 -10.39
C LEU A 82 -16.99 -12.99 -9.59
N LEU A 83 -16.08 -12.02 -9.71
CA LEU A 83 -16.23 -10.69 -9.09
C LEU A 83 -16.74 -9.66 -10.10
N TYR A 84 -16.25 -9.73 -11.33
CA TYR A 84 -16.63 -8.81 -12.39
C TYR A 84 -16.41 -9.37 -13.79
N ALA A 85 -17.31 -9.05 -14.72
CA ALA A 85 -17.08 -9.21 -16.15
C ALA A 85 -17.76 -8.08 -16.93
N GLY A 86 -17.00 -7.28 -17.67
CA GLY A 86 -17.55 -6.14 -18.39
C GLY A 86 -16.55 -5.43 -19.31
N ARG A 87 -17.03 -4.44 -20.06
CA ARG A 87 -16.20 -3.65 -20.99
C ARG A 87 -15.57 -2.46 -20.28
N LEU A 88 -14.27 -2.26 -20.49
CA LEU A 88 -13.51 -1.10 -20.00
C LEU A 88 -12.71 -0.48 -21.14
N GLY A 89 -13.26 0.58 -21.74
CA GLY A 89 -12.68 1.17 -22.96
C GLY A 89 -12.67 0.15 -24.10
N ASP A 90 -11.46 -0.15 -24.60
CA ASP A 90 -11.23 -1.07 -25.71
C ASP A 90 -10.96 -2.51 -25.26
N SER A 91 -11.16 -2.84 -23.97
CA SER A 91 -10.95 -4.19 -23.44
C SER A 91 -12.21 -4.80 -22.85
N ARG A 92 -12.35 -6.12 -22.96
CA ARG A 92 -13.22 -6.93 -22.08
C ARG A 92 -12.38 -7.39 -20.90
N VAL A 93 -12.89 -7.27 -19.69
CA VAL A 93 -12.18 -7.61 -18.46
C VAL A 93 -13.00 -8.58 -17.64
N VAL A 94 -12.34 -9.62 -17.11
CA VAL A 94 -12.91 -10.56 -16.13
C VAL A 94 -12.03 -10.53 -14.88
N VAL A 95 -12.65 -10.47 -13.71
CA VAL A 95 -11.99 -10.52 -12.40
C VAL A 95 -12.53 -11.70 -11.64
N LEU A 96 -11.63 -12.60 -11.25
CA LEU A 96 -11.93 -13.83 -10.55
C LEU A 96 -11.18 -13.87 -9.20
N HIS A 97 -11.73 -14.59 -8.24
CA HIS A 97 -11.11 -14.80 -6.92
C HIS A 97 -11.20 -16.28 -6.51
N ASP A 98 -10.09 -16.88 -6.13
CA ASP A 98 -10.03 -18.31 -5.76
C ASP A 98 -9.94 -18.57 -4.24
N GLY A 99 -10.10 -17.52 -3.43
CA GLY A 99 -9.94 -17.57 -1.97
C GLY A 99 -8.57 -17.10 -1.48
N LEU A 100 -7.54 -17.11 -2.33
CA LEU A 100 -6.17 -16.72 -1.99
C LEU A 100 -5.64 -15.58 -2.86
N ARG A 101 -6.12 -15.48 -4.10
CA ARG A 101 -5.67 -14.49 -5.08
C ARG A 101 -6.80 -14.00 -5.96
N ILE A 102 -6.59 -12.82 -6.51
CA ILE A 102 -7.37 -12.27 -7.61
C ILE A 102 -6.62 -12.57 -8.91
N ALA A 103 -7.35 -13.04 -9.91
CA ALA A 103 -6.90 -13.13 -11.29
C ALA A 103 -7.70 -12.12 -12.13
N ARG A 104 -7.00 -11.23 -12.84
CA ARG A 104 -7.60 -10.28 -13.79
C ARG A 104 -7.21 -10.68 -15.20
N TYR A 105 -8.21 -11.10 -15.97
CA TYR A 105 -8.09 -11.34 -17.40
C TYR A 105 -8.53 -10.10 -18.17
N ALA A 106 -7.78 -9.72 -19.22
CA ALA A 106 -8.17 -8.66 -20.13
C ALA A 106 -7.81 -8.99 -21.57
N GLU A 107 -8.80 -8.93 -22.46
CA GLU A 107 -8.63 -9.08 -23.92
C GLU A 107 -9.08 -7.81 -24.66
N PRO A 108 -8.48 -7.48 -25.81
CA PRO A 108 -9.01 -6.43 -26.68
C PRO A 108 -10.42 -6.74 -27.19
N ARG A 109 -11.25 -5.70 -27.38
CA ARG A 109 -12.59 -5.82 -27.97
C ARG A 109 -12.54 -6.08 -29.48
N ALA A 110 -11.53 -5.53 -30.16
CA ALA A 110 -11.30 -5.67 -31.59
C ALA A 110 -9.78 -5.84 -31.86
N GLY A 111 -9.43 -6.75 -32.78
CA GLY A 111 -8.05 -7.01 -33.22
C GLY A 111 -7.23 -7.96 -32.32
N GLY A 112 -6.05 -8.38 -32.82
CA GLY A 112 -5.12 -9.32 -32.18
C GLY A 112 -4.17 -8.69 -31.15
N GLY A 113 -4.65 -7.73 -30.37
CA GLY A 113 -3.86 -7.15 -29.28
C GLY A 113 -3.54 -8.17 -28.19
N PRO A 114 -2.48 -7.95 -27.40
CA PRO A 114 -2.04 -8.91 -26.40
C PRO A 114 -3.05 -9.08 -25.26
N VAL A 115 -3.40 -10.32 -24.97
CA VAL A 115 -4.19 -10.71 -23.79
C VAL A 115 -3.33 -10.55 -22.54
N ALA A 116 -3.91 -10.05 -21.45
CA ALA A 116 -3.25 -9.91 -20.17
C ALA A 116 -3.91 -10.80 -19.11
N LEU A 117 -3.09 -11.43 -18.29
CA LEU A 117 -3.50 -12.17 -17.11
C LEU A 117 -2.65 -11.73 -15.92
N ASP A 118 -3.27 -11.02 -15.00
CA ASP A 118 -2.58 -10.45 -13.84
C ASP A 118 -3.03 -11.16 -12.57
N PHE A 119 -2.08 -11.51 -11.69
CA PHE A 119 -2.35 -12.14 -10.40
C PHE A 119 -1.97 -11.23 -9.25
N ALA A 120 -2.88 -11.10 -8.27
CA ALA A 120 -2.58 -10.45 -7.00
C ALA A 120 -2.96 -11.33 -5.83
N ARG A 121 -2.01 -11.51 -4.92
CA ARG A 121 -2.24 -12.17 -3.64
C ARG A 121 -3.15 -11.30 -2.76
N VAL A 122 -4.20 -11.92 -2.20
CA VAL A 122 -5.19 -11.27 -1.32
C VAL A 122 -5.66 -12.21 -0.19
N ASP A 123 -4.84 -13.20 0.16
CA ASP A 123 -5.12 -14.09 1.27
C ASP A 123 -5.25 -13.29 2.57
N HIS A 124 -6.18 -13.70 3.42
CA HIS A 124 -6.53 -12.99 4.65
C HIS A 124 -6.95 -11.52 4.43
N ALA A 125 -7.48 -11.16 3.25
CA ALA A 125 -8.12 -9.87 3.06
C ALA A 125 -9.30 -9.69 4.03
N GLU A 126 -9.43 -8.51 4.60
CA GLU A 126 -10.51 -8.12 5.51
C GLU A 126 -11.23 -6.90 4.95
N GLU A 127 -12.24 -6.39 5.66
CA GLU A 127 -13.06 -5.27 5.19
C GLU A 127 -12.23 -4.03 4.80
N ASP A 128 -11.10 -3.83 5.47
CA ASP A 128 -10.22 -2.69 5.26
C ASP A 128 -9.25 -2.83 4.06
N SER A 129 -9.03 -4.05 3.59
CA SER A 129 -8.08 -4.41 2.54
C SER A 129 -8.77 -5.02 1.31
N ALA A 130 -10.09 -5.24 1.41
CA ALA A 130 -10.99 -5.63 0.33
C ALA A 130 -11.94 -4.50 -0.06
N SER A 131 -11.54 -3.22 0.03
CA SER A 131 -12.40 -2.09 -0.35
C SER A 131 -12.44 -1.81 -1.86
N ALA A 132 -11.38 -2.18 -2.60
CA ALA A 132 -11.30 -1.98 -4.04
C ALA A 132 -10.22 -2.87 -4.68
N VAL A 133 -10.35 -3.12 -5.98
CA VAL A 133 -9.32 -3.77 -6.81
C VAL A 133 -9.20 -3.05 -8.16
N ILE A 134 -7.99 -2.95 -8.70
CA ILE A 134 -7.77 -2.38 -10.03
C ILE A 134 -8.26 -3.35 -11.11
N VAL A 135 -9.16 -2.87 -11.96
CA VAL A 135 -9.75 -3.64 -13.07
C VAL A 135 -9.26 -3.20 -14.44
N GLY A 136 -8.71 -1.99 -14.54
CA GLY A 136 -8.11 -1.49 -15.76
C GLY A 136 -6.92 -0.59 -15.46
N ARG A 137 -5.84 -0.76 -16.24
CA ARG A 137 -4.68 0.11 -16.24
C ARG A 137 -4.42 0.57 -17.67
N GLY A 138 -4.60 1.87 -17.91
CA GLY A 138 -4.21 2.54 -19.14
C GLY A 138 -2.80 3.13 -19.06
N ARG A 139 -2.45 3.98 -20.03
CA ARG A 139 -1.13 4.62 -20.11
C ARG A 139 -0.85 5.64 -18.99
N SER A 140 -1.89 6.26 -18.43
CA SER A 140 -1.79 7.32 -17.40
C SER A 140 -2.77 7.14 -16.23
N ASN A 141 -3.68 6.17 -16.32
CA ASN A 141 -4.79 6.05 -15.39
C ASN A 141 -5.13 4.60 -15.05
N VAL A 142 -5.83 4.44 -13.94
CA VAL A 142 -6.39 3.20 -13.45
C VAL A 142 -7.89 3.35 -13.19
N ARG A 143 -8.61 2.24 -13.24
CA ARG A 143 -10.01 2.15 -12.79
C ARG A 143 -10.10 1.06 -11.74
N TYR A 144 -10.91 1.30 -10.72
CA TYR A 144 -11.14 0.38 -9.62
C TYR A 144 -12.54 -0.20 -9.70
N LEU A 145 -12.68 -1.47 -9.33
CA LEU A 145 -13.95 -2.03 -8.89
C LEU A 145 -13.99 -1.89 -7.36
N THR A 146 -14.98 -1.16 -6.85
CA THR A 146 -15.17 -0.95 -5.41
C THR A 146 -15.96 -2.09 -4.79
N ALA A 147 -15.75 -2.34 -3.49
CA ALA A 147 -16.58 -3.26 -2.73
C ALA A 147 -18.07 -2.85 -2.75
N PRO A 148 -19.00 -3.80 -2.58
CA PRO A 148 -20.44 -3.51 -2.61
C PRO A 148 -20.92 -2.65 -1.44
N TRP A 149 -20.14 -2.52 -0.37
CA TRP A 149 -20.44 -1.66 0.79
C TRP A 149 -19.84 -0.25 0.68
N VAL A 150 -19.03 0.04 -0.35
CA VAL A 150 -18.52 1.39 -0.63
C VAL A 150 -19.67 2.27 -1.13
N ARG A 151 -19.87 3.40 -0.46
CA ARG A 151 -20.96 4.35 -0.75
C ARG A 151 -20.59 5.40 -1.77
N SER A 152 -19.33 5.83 -1.77
CA SER A 152 -18.81 6.83 -2.70
C SER A 152 -17.31 6.74 -2.81
N ALA A 153 -16.78 7.14 -3.97
CA ALA A 153 -15.37 7.29 -4.21
C ALA A 153 -15.00 8.76 -4.46
N ALA A 154 -13.79 9.13 -4.09
CA ALA A 154 -13.22 10.44 -4.36
C ALA A 154 -11.71 10.32 -4.62
N VAL A 155 -11.13 11.38 -5.18
CA VAL A 155 -9.69 11.50 -5.45
C VAL A 155 -9.09 12.49 -4.49
N ARG A 156 -8.02 12.09 -3.80
CA ARG A 156 -7.20 12.96 -2.97
C ARG A 156 -5.78 13.04 -3.53
N ASP A 157 -5.25 14.25 -3.62
CA ASP A 157 -3.82 14.48 -3.86
C ASP A 157 -3.11 14.59 -2.52
N LEU A 158 -2.21 13.65 -2.22
CA LEU A 158 -1.52 13.61 -0.93
C LEU A 158 -0.58 14.80 -0.75
N LEU A 159 -0.08 15.39 -1.83
CA LEU A 159 0.77 16.58 -1.76
C LEU A 159 -0.02 17.87 -1.48
N LYS A 160 -1.35 17.80 -1.45
CA LYS A 160 -2.25 18.93 -1.14
C LYS A 160 -3.06 18.63 0.13
N PRO A 161 -2.45 18.72 1.32
CA PRO A 161 -3.05 18.26 2.57
C PRO A 161 -4.30 19.05 3.01
N SER A 162 -4.39 20.33 2.62
CA SER A 162 -5.57 21.19 2.81
C SER A 162 -6.60 21.06 1.68
N GLY A 163 -6.26 20.37 0.59
CA GLY A 163 -7.15 20.16 -0.54
C GLY A 163 -8.30 19.21 -0.20
N GLY A 164 -9.50 19.57 -0.63
CA GLY A 164 -10.67 18.70 -0.56
C GLY A 164 -10.52 17.47 -1.47
N ALA A 165 -11.13 16.35 -1.09
CA ALA A 165 -11.27 15.21 -1.99
C ALA A 165 -12.28 15.57 -3.09
N ARG A 166 -11.93 15.28 -4.34
CA ARG A 166 -12.80 15.54 -5.50
C ARG A 166 -13.64 14.29 -5.78
N PRO A 167 -14.97 14.39 -5.93
CA PRO A 167 -15.81 13.24 -6.25
C PRO A 167 -15.30 12.47 -7.48
N LEU A 168 -15.30 11.15 -7.38
CA LEU A 168 -14.99 10.24 -8.47
C LEU A 168 -16.26 9.47 -8.82
N ALA A 169 -16.71 9.58 -10.06
CA ALA A 169 -17.88 8.84 -10.51
C ALA A 169 -17.68 7.34 -10.31
N VAL A 170 -18.74 6.65 -9.90
CA VAL A 170 -18.78 5.18 -9.78
C VAL A 170 -20.00 4.72 -10.59
N SER A 171 -19.81 3.77 -11.50
CA SER A 171 -20.91 3.20 -12.27
C SER A 171 -21.81 2.34 -11.39
N ASP A 172 -23.00 2.00 -11.90
CA ASP A 172 -23.91 1.07 -11.23
C ASP A 172 -23.28 -0.31 -10.96
N GLN A 173 -22.27 -0.66 -11.74
CA GLN A 173 -21.49 -1.91 -11.59
C GLN A 173 -20.32 -1.77 -10.58
N GLY A 174 -20.20 -0.63 -9.90
CA GLY A 174 -19.15 -0.37 -8.91
C GLY A 174 -17.78 -0.01 -9.50
N VAL A 175 -17.70 0.33 -10.79
CA VAL A 175 -16.43 0.70 -11.42
C VAL A 175 -16.24 2.21 -11.37
N THR A 176 -15.08 2.66 -10.90
CA THR A 176 -14.75 4.09 -10.84
C THR A 176 -14.49 4.67 -12.23
N GLY A 177 -14.68 5.98 -12.36
CA GLY A 177 -14.05 6.78 -13.40
C GLY A 177 -12.51 6.63 -13.38
N PRO A 178 -11.82 7.07 -14.45
CA PRO A 178 -10.37 6.98 -14.52
C PRO A 178 -9.72 7.85 -13.44
N LEU A 179 -8.78 7.26 -12.71
CA LEU A 179 -7.92 7.93 -11.73
C LEU A 179 -6.48 7.97 -12.25
N ALA A 180 -5.83 9.13 -12.20
CA ALA A 180 -4.40 9.22 -12.53
C ALA A 180 -3.58 8.26 -11.65
N SER A 181 -2.70 7.47 -12.26
CA SER A 181 -1.86 6.52 -11.54
C SER A 181 -0.54 7.18 -11.13
N PRO A 182 -0.16 7.17 -9.85
CA PRO A 182 1.14 7.67 -9.40
C PRO A 182 2.31 6.86 -9.98
N VAL A 183 2.08 5.58 -10.31
CA VAL A 183 3.11 4.62 -10.75
C VAL A 183 3.82 5.07 -12.03
N GLN A 184 3.12 5.81 -12.89
CA GLN A 184 3.60 6.27 -14.18
C GLN A 184 4.21 7.67 -14.14
N GLN A 185 4.14 8.36 -12.98
CA GLN A 185 4.71 9.69 -12.82
C GLN A 185 6.24 9.60 -12.66
N ARG A 186 6.96 10.45 -13.40
CA ARG A 186 8.42 10.60 -13.32
C ARG A 186 8.82 11.51 -12.17
N ASP A 187 8.12 12.64 -12.05
CA ASP A 187 8.32 13.62 -10.99
C ASP A 187 7.15 13.58 -10.00
N CYS A 188 7.46 13.74 -8.71
CA CYS A 188 6.45 13.74 -7.66
C CYS A 188 5.88 15.15 -7.44
N THR A 189 5.16 15.66 -8.43
CA THR A 189 4.44 16.95 -8.34
C THR A 189 2.99 16.79 -7.86
N SER A 190 2.49 15.56 -7.85
CA SER A 190 1.23 15.14 -7.24
C SER A 190 1.36 13.68 -6.80
N TRP A 191 0.50 13.23 -5.89
CA TRP A 191 0.33 11.82 -5.61
C TRP A 191 -1.15 11.51 -5.37
N THR A 192 -1.81 10.94 -6.37
CA THR A 192 -3.24 10.63 -6.31
C THR A 192 -3.52 9.34 -5.55
N ALA A 193 -4.44 9.41 -4.61
CA ALA A 193 -5.00 8.28 -3.89
C ALA A 193 -6.52 8.24 -4.04
N LEU A 194 -7.07 7.03 -4.07
CA LEU A 194 -8.49 6.77 -4.03
C LEU A 194 -8.98 6.86 -2.58
N GLU A 195 -9.89 7.78 -2.31
CA GLU A 195 -10.61 7.88 -1.05
C GLU A 195 -11.96 7.15 -1.20
N VAL A 196 -12.22 6.13 -0.38
CA VAL A 196 -13.50 5.42 -0.35
C VAL A 196 -14.22 5.70 0.96
N ARG A 197 -15.51 6.01 0.87
CA ARG A 197 -16.37 6.17 2.05
C ARG A 197 -17.22 4.93 2.23
N GLU A 198 -17.17 4.39 3.43
CA GLU A 198 -17.90 3.21 3.87
C GLU A 198 -18.65 3.54 5.16
N ARG A 199 -19.45 2.60 5.69
CA ARG A 199 -20.16 2.84 6.95
C ARG A 199 -19.15 2.96 8.09
N GLY A 200 -18.98 4.17 8.63
CA GLY A 200 -18.15 4.44 9.80
C GLY A 200 -16.65 4.62 9.52
N ALA A 201 -16.22 4.56 8.25
CA ALA A 201 -14.82 4.73 7.87
C ALA A 201 -14.66 5.49 6.54
N THR A 202 -13.60 6.27 6.43
CA THR A 202 -13.10 6.82 5.17
C THR A 202 -11.68 6.29 4.98
N ARG A 203 -11.48 5.46 3.97
CA ARG A 203 -10.18 4.82 3.70
C ARG A 203 -9.49 5.46 2.54
N LEU A 204 -8.17 5.48 2.60
CA LEU A 204 -7.31 6.01 1.56
C LEU A 204 -6.50 4.87 0.96
N LEU A 205 -6.61 4.67 -0.34
CA LEU A 205 -6.01 3.58 -1.09
C LEU A 205 -5.08 4.16 -2.15
N THR A 206 -3.86 3.65 -2.27
CA THR A 206 -2.90 4.11 -3.28
C THR A 206 -2.54 2.98 -4.24
N ASP A 207 -2.39 3.34 -5.51
CA ASP A 207 -1.80 2.45 -6.51
C ASP A 207 -0.28 2.42 -6.34
N LEU A 208 0.26 1.22 -6.09
CA LEU A 208 1.69 0.94 -6.00
C LEU A 208 2.19 0.00 -7.11
N GLY A 209 1.39 -0.20 -8.17
CA GLY A 209 1.77 -0.96 -9.35
C GLY A 209 1.14 -2.35 -9.44
N GLU A 210 0.25 -2.69 -8.51
CA GLU A 210 -0.32 -4.03 -8.33
C GLU A 210 -1.85 -3.99 -8.42
N LEU A 211 -2.53 -5.13 -8.59
CA LEU A 211 -4.01 -5.12 -8.71
C LEU A 211 -4.68 -4.70 -7.40
N SER A 212 -4.17 -5.18 -6.27
CA SER A 212 -4.63 -4.73 -4.96
C SER A 212 -3.97 -3.39 -4.64
N PRO A 213 -4.73 -2.29 -4.45
CA PRO A 213 -4.15 -1.07 -3.94
C PRO A 213 -3.73 -1.23 -2.48
N ALA A 214 -2.77 -0.42 -2.04
CA ALA A 214 -2.33 -0.41 -0.66
C ALA A 214 -3.16 0.58 0.17
N ARG A 215 -3.62 0.15 1.35
CA ARG A 215 -4.27 1.05 2.33
C ARG A 215 -3.24 1.96 2.98
N LEU A 216 -3.52 3.25 3.03
CA LEU A 216 -2.70 4.24 3.73
C LEU A 216 -3.31 4.51 5.10
N THR A 217 -2.48 4.38 6.14
CA THR A 217 -2.86 4.62 7.54
C THR A 217 -1.89 5.57 8.22
N SER A 218 -2.28 6.07 9.38
CA SER A 218 -1.45 6.92 10.23
C SER A 218 -1.55 6.55 11.70
N GLY A 219 -0.50 6.84 12.47
CA GLY A 219 -0.49 6.65 13.91
C GLY A 219 0.29 5.42 14.36
N ARG A 220 0.02 4.97 15.60
CA ARG A 220 0.82 3.93 16.27
C ARG A 220 0.72 2.58 15.53
N PRO A 221 1.83 1.84 15.38
CA PRO A 221 1.84 0.57 14.64
C PRO A 221 0.87 -0.49 15.17
N GLU A 222 0.57 -0.48 16.45
CA GLU A 222 -0.31 -1.43 17.12
C GLU A 222 -1.80 -1.16 16.83
N ALA A 223 -2.15 0.07 16.48
CA ALA A 223 -3.50 0.48 16.15
C ALA A 223 -3.48 1.62 15.10
N PRO A 224 -3.13 1.32 13.83
CA PRO A 224 -3.11 2.32 12.78
C PRO A 224 -4.52 2.87 12.52
N GLY A 225 -4.64 4.20 12.48
CA GLY A 225 -5.88 4.91 12.17
C GLY A 225 -6.00 5.31 10.71
N GLU A 226 -7.18 5.78 10.32
CA GLU A 226 -7.43 6.32 8.98
C GLU A 226 -6.81 7.71 8.79
N VAL A 227 -6.41 8.02 7.55
CA VAL A 227 -5.89 9.35 7.16
C VAL A 227 -7.05 10.32 6.93
N SER A 228 -7.74 10.68 8.02
CA SER A 228 -8.98 11.47 7.98
C SER A 228 -8.85 12.90 8.54
N GLY A 229 -7.86 13.15 9.39
CA GLY A 229 -7.61 14.46 9.99
C GLY A 229 -6.58 15.31 9.24
N ALA A 230 -6.48 16.59 9.60
CA ALA A 230 -5.56 17.53 8.98
C ALA A 230 -4.09 17.21 9.30
N ALA A 231 -3.80 16.74 10.51
CA ALA A 231 -2.45 16.39 10.93
C ALA A 231 -1.91 15.18 10.16
N GLU A 232 -2.72 14.13 9.98
CA GLU A 232 -2.36 12.93 9.23
C GLU A 232 -2.13 13.26 7.76
N ARG A 233 -2.98 14.10 7.16
CA ARG A 233 -2.79 14.57 5.78
C ARG A 233 -1.52 15.40 5.63
N GLN A 234 -1.24 16.32 6.56
CA GLN A 234 -0.02 17.12 6.54
C GLN A 234 1.24 16.24 6.68
N GLN A 235 1.17 15.19 7.49
CA GLN A 235 2.27 14.24 7.60
C GLN A 235 2.50 13.50 6.28
N TRP A 236 1.42 13.00 5.66
CA TRP A 236 1.49 12.27 4.40
C TRP A 236 1.98 13.14 3.24
N SER A 237 1.65 14.44 3.19
CA SER A 237 2.11 15.33 2.11
C SER A 237 3.63 15.41 2.02
N ARG A 238 4.32 15.26 3.15
CA ARG A 238 5.78 15.29 3.24
C ARG A 238 6.45 13.95 2.95
N THR A 239 5.68 12.86 2.94
CA THR A 239 6.15 11.48 2.80
C THR A 239 5.68 10.82 1.50
N ALA A 240 4.60 11.30 0.87
CA ALA A 240 3.92 10.63 -0.24
C ALA A 240 4.87 10.29 -1.40
N CYS A 241 5.83 11.16 -1.73
CA CYS A 241 6.81 10.89 -2.79
C CYS A 241 7.71 9.68 -2.50
N LEU A 242 7.93 9.34 -1.23
CA LEU A 242 8.72 8.17 -0.83
C LEU A 242 7.98 6.85 -1.00
N LEU A 243 6.66 6.88 -1.23
CA LEU A 243 5.88 5.68 -1.57
C LEU A 243 6.39 5.02 -2.86
N ALA A 244 7.06 5.77 -3.75
CA ALA A 244 7.72 5.22 -4.92
C ALA A 244 8.76 4.13 -4.57
N THR A 245 9.37 4.22 -3.39
CA THR A 245 10.43 3.29 -2.93
C THR A 245 9.90 1.94 -2.42
N VAL A 246 8.58 1.80 -2.31
CA VAL A 246 7.91 0.55 -1.86
C VAL A 246 6.98 -0.03 -2.93
N ARG A 247 6.97 0.51 -4.15
CA ARG A 247 6.14 0.03 -5.28
C ARG A 247 6.50 -1.39 -5.71
N SER A 248 5.50 -2.15 -6.18
CA SER A 248 5.67 -3.47 -6.80
C SER A 248 6.28 -4.55 -5.87
N HIS A 249 5.88 -4.56 -4.59
CA HIS A 249 6.42 -5.49 -3.58
C HIS A 249 5.34 -6.29 -2.82
N GLY A 250 4.13 -6.38 -3.34
CA GLY A 250 3.00 -7.04 -2.68
C GLY A 250 2.43 -6.22 -1.55
N VAL A 251 2.49 -4.89 -1.63
CA VAL A 251 2.16 -4.03 -0.49
C VAL A 251 0.66 -4.04 -0.23
N ARG A 252 0.28 -4.49 0.97
CA ARG A 252 -1.10 -4.50 1.47
C ARG A 252 -1.47 -3.17 2.11
N SER A 253 -0.56 -2.61 2.90
CA SER A 253 -0.79 -1.37 3.63
C SER A 253 0.50 -0.62 3.90
N VAL A 254 0.40 0.71 4.02
CA VAL A 254 1.51 1.57 4.44
C VAL A 254 1.05 2.45 5.59
N ASN A 255 1.67 2.29 6.76
CA ASN A 255 1.41 3.12 7.93
C ASN A 255 2.45 4.23 8.04
N SER A 256 2.03 5.45 8.38
CA SER A 256 2.91 6.59 8.69
C SER A 256 2.78 6.99 10.16
N TRP A 257 3.85 6.78 10.94
CA TRP A 257 3.86 6.99 12.38
C TRP A 257 4.81 8.11 12.79
N ALA A 258 4.29 9.23 13.28
CA ALA A 258 5.11 10.27 13.93
C ALA A 258 5.50 9.78 15.33
N TYR A 259 6.74 9.32 15.50
CA TYR A 259 7.16 8.66 16.73
C TYR A 259 7.89 9.60 17.70
N ALA A 260 8.42 10.73 17.23
CA ALA A 260 9.04 11.75 18.07
C ALA A 260 8.99 13.15 17.43
N THR A 261 9.08 14.18 18.27
CA THR A 261 9.24 15.59 17.87
C THR A 261 10.45 16.15 18.60
N GLN A 262 11.38 16.75 17.86
CA GLN A 262 12.66 17.23 18.39
C GLN A 262 12.79 18.74 18.18
N ARG A 263 13.02 19.48 19.25
CA ARG A 263 13.47 20.87 19.15
C ARG A 263 14.88 20.89 18.59
N LEU A 264 15.10 21.69 17.55
CA LEU A 264 16.38 21.78 16.89
C LEU A 264 17.30 22.77 17.62
N PRO A 265 18.63 22.52 17.64
CA PRO A 265 19.61 23.45 18.18
C PRO A 265 19.48 24.86 17.61
N GLU A 266 19.99 25.84 18.36
CA GLU A 266 20.10 27.24 17.90
C GLU A 266 18.73 27.83 17.49
N ALA A 267 17.66 27.48 18.20
CA ALA A 267 16.29 27.96 17.96
C ALA A 267 15.77 27.74 16.52
N ASN A 268 16.22 26.68 15.84
CA ASN A 268 15.82 26.38 14.46
C ASN A 268 14.42 25.76 14.32
N GLY A 269 13.57 25.84 15.35
CA GLY A 269 12.21 25.27 15.35
C GLY A 269 12.16 23.81 15.80
N SER A 270 11.15 23.07 15.36
CA SER A 270 10.97 21.66 15.69
C SER A 270 10.91 20.80 14.43
N ALA A 271 11.57 19.64 14.48
CA ALA A 271 11.46 18.60 13.48
C ALA A 271 10.59 17.44 14.00
N THR A 272 9.99 16.70 13.08
CA THR A 272 9.25 15.48 13.38
C THR A 272 10.00 14.28 12.84
N TRP A 273 10.12 13.25 13.66
CA TRP A 273 10.62 11.95 13.23
C TRP A 273 9.44 11.05 12.89
N VAL A 274 9.46 10.52 11.66
CA VAL A 274 8.37 9.72 11.12
C VAL A 274 8.91 8.37 10.70
N CYS A 275 8.18 7.31 11.02
CA CYS A 275 8.46 5.99 10.49
C CYS A 275 7.34 5.56 9.55
N THR A 276 7.69 5.26 8.30
CA THR A 276 6.75 4.70 7.34
C THR A 276 7.06 3.24 7.13
N ARG A 277 6.05 2.39 7.31
CA ARG A 277 6.19 0.93 7.18
C ARG A 277 5.20 0.39 6.16
N ALA A 278 5.72 -0.21 5.10
CA ALA A 278 4.94 -0.95 4.12
C ALA A 278 4.92 -2.43 4.52
N GLU A 279 3.72 -2.94 4.79
CA GLU A 279 3.46 -4.36 5.02
C GLU A 279 3.00 -5.03 3.73
N THR A 280 3.40 -6.28 3.53
CA THR A 280 3.04 -7.05 2.32
C THR A 280 2.00 -8.11 2.63
N TRP A 281 1.30 -8.57 1.60
CA TRP A 281 0.39 -9.71 1.69
C TRP A 281 1.07 -11.01 2.14
N ARG A 282 2.38 -11.15 1.95
CA ARG A 282 3.13 -12.36 2.36
C ARG A 282 3.46 -12.40 3.85
N GLY A 283 3.27 -11.30 4.58
CA GLY A 283 3.75 -11.12 5.95
C GLY A 283 5.27 -10.89 6.07
N THR A 284 6.06 -11.31 5.08
CA THR A 284 7.49 -10.97 4.91
C THR A 284 7.68 -9.95 3.79
N GLY A 285 8.88 -9.43 3.60
CA GLY A 285 9.21 -8.39 2.63
C GLY A 285 8.81 -6.98 3.08
N SER A 286 8.58 -6.78 4.38
CA SER A 286 8.21 -5.46 4.90
C SER A 286 9.33 -4.44 4.64
N ARG A 287 8.96 -3.18 4.38
CA ARG A 287 9.91 -2.09 4.16
C ARG A 287 9.65 -0.95 5.10
N THR A 288 10.69 -0.52 5.79
CA THR A 288 10.61 0.52 6.81
C THR A 288 11.51 1.69 6.44
N LEU A 289 10.99 2.90 6.57
CA LEU A 289 11.69 4.15 6.32
C LEU A 289 11.58 5.04 7.56
N ALA A 290 12.68 5.24 8.27
CA ALA A 290 12.77 6.30 9.27
C ALA A 290 13.13 7.61 8.56
N GLN A 291 12.39 8.66 8.86
CA GLN A 291 12.42 9.93 8.16
C GLN A 291 12.55 11.09 9.13
N PHE A 292 13.27 12.10 8.70
CA PHE A 292 13.42 13.38 9.37
C PHE A 292 12.67 14.45 8.60
N GLN A 293 11.62 14.99 9.22
CA GLN A 293 10.81 16.08 8.70
C GLN A 293 11.25 17.38 9.37
N ALA A 294 12.15 18.12 8.72
CA ALA A 294 12.64 19.42 9.18
C ALA A 294 11.48 20.45 9.35
N PRO A 295 11.67 21.53 10.12
CA PRO A 295 10.68 22.62 10.20
C PRO A 295 10.27 23.15 8.82
N GLY A 296 8.99 23.47 8.66
CA GLY A 296 8.40 23.93 7.40
C GLY A 296 7.72 22.82 6.59
N GLU A 297 7.47 23.08 5.31
CA GLU A 297 6.64 22.25 4.43
C GLU A 297 7.44 21.35 3.48
N GLY A 298 8.77 21.38 3.55
CA GLY A 298 9.63 20.60 2.65
C GLY A 298 9.48 19.07 2.81
N PRO A 299 9.90 18.29 1.81
CA PRO A 299 9.81 16.83 1.84
C PRO A 299 10.60 16.23 3.01
N ALA A 300 10.20 15.04 3.43
CA ALA A 300 10.92 14.28 4.45
C ALA A 300 12.26 13.77 3.90
N ALA A 301 13.33 13.91 4.68
CA ALA A 301 14.61 13.28 4.39
C ALA A 301 14.63 11.85 4.96
N ILE A 302 15.19 10.89 4.24
CA ILE A 302 15.32 9.51 4.74
C ILE A 302 16.55 9.43 5.63
N ALA A 303 16.33 9.14 6.91
CA ALA A 303 17.37 8.97 7.90
C ALA A 303 17.91 7.53 7.90
N ALA A 304 17.01 6.56 7.73
CA ALA A 304 17.37 5.15 7.66
C ALA A 304 16.30 4.34 6.91
N ARG A 305 16.70 3.18 6.41
CA ARG A 305 15.82 2.21 5.75
C ARG A 305 16.08 0.85 6.37
N ALA A 306 15.10 -0.04 6.31
CA ALA A 306 15.28 -1.46 6.59
C ALA A 306 14.32 -2.29 5.75
N GLN A 307 14.71 -3.52 5.46
CA GLN A 307 13.86 -4.55 4.85
C GLN A 307 13.76 -5.72 5.82
N ASP A 308 12.59 -6.38 5.88
CA ASP A 308 12.35 -7.53 6.75
C ASP A 308 12.63 -7.30 8.24
N SER A 309 12.61 -6.02 8.66
CA SER A 309 12.75 -5.63 10.06
C SER A 309 11.38 -5.61 10.74
N PRO A 310 11.27 -5.97 12.03
CA PRO A 310 10.04 -5.78 12.80
C PRO A 310 9.81 -4.32 13.21
N ALA A 311 10.81 -3.44 13.06
CA ALA A 311 10.76 -2.04 13.51
C ALA A 311 9.57 -1.29 12.92
N CYS A 312 8.98 -0.40 13.73
CA CYS A 312 7.77 0.35 13.41
C CYS A 312 6.55 -0.51 13.05
N GLY A 313 6.60 -1.81 13.34
CA GLY A 313 5.50 -2.73 13.19
C GLY A 313 4.81 -3.02 14.52
N PRO A 314 3.64 -3.69 14.49
CA PRO A 314 2.87 -4.00 15.70
C PRO A 314 3.65 -4.88 16.70
N ARG A 315 4.63 -5.67 16.22
CA ARG A 315 5.46 -6.54 17.07
C ARG A 315 6.66 -5.80 17.70
N GLN A 316 7.11 -4.71 17.08
CA GLN A 316 8.22 -3.90 17.56
C GLN A 316 7.93 -2.42 17.25
N PRO A 317 7.05 -1.78 18.02
CA PRO A 317 6.65 -0.38 17.86
C PRO A 317 7.73 0.56 18.44
N ARG A 318 8.98 0.32 18.06
CA ARG A 318 10.17 1.08 18.47
C ARG A 318 11.13 1.23 17.31
N VAL A 319 11.81 2.38 17.28
CA VAL A 319 12.74 2.76 16.23
C VAL A 319 13.72 3.80 16.76
N LEU A 320 14.93 3.80 16.23
CA LEU A 320 15.95 4.82 16.43
C LEU A 320 16.57 5.13 15.07
N ALA A 321 16.69 6.41 14.73
CA ALA A 321 17.34 6.86 13.51
C ALA A 321 18.09 8.17 13.76
N GLY A 322 19.03 8.49 12.88
CA GLY A 322 19.84 9.69 12.98
C GLY A 322 20.08 10.37 11.64
N VAL A 323 20.34 11.66 11.69
CA VAL A 323 20.76 12.47 10.53
C VAL A 323 21.93 13.35 10.92
N LEU A 324 22.80 13.62 9.96
CA LEU A 324 23.71 14.75 10.03
C LEU A 324 22.97 15.98 9.49
N TRP A 325 22.77 16.97 10.33
CA TRP A 325 21.96 18.16 10.03
C TRP A 325 22.76 19.44 10.23
N LYS A 326 22.54 20.41 9.33
CA LYS A 326 23.14 21.74 9.39
C LYS A 326 22.11 22.75 9.84
N SER A 327 22.44 23.54 10.86
CA SER A 327 21.61 24.65 11.32
C SER A 327 21.63 25.83 10.34
N ARG A 328 20.66 26.74 10.47
CA ARG A 328 20.65 28.00 9.71
C ARG A 328 21.85 28.90 10.03
N ALA A 329 22.39 28.83 11.26
CA ALA A 329 23.60 29.58 11.63
C ALA A 329 24.90 28.87 11.18
N GLY A 330 24.79 27.68 10.57
CA GLY A 330 25.91 26.99 9.93
C GLY A 330 26.55 25.87 10.74
N GLY A 331 26.14 25.66 11.98
CA GLY A 331 26.61 24.57 12.84
C GLY A 331 26.13 23.20 12.38
N TRP A 332 27.01 22.20 12.45
CA TRP A 332 26.66 20.81 12.15
C TRP A 332 26.34 20.03 13.41
N TYR A 333 25.35 19.16 13.32
CA TYR A 333 24.87 18.34 14.42
C TYR A 333 24.54 16.93 13.96
N VAL A 334 24.94 15.94 14.75
CA VAL A 334 24.28 14.63 14.73
C VAL A 334 23.00 14.76 15.55
N LEU A 335 21.87 14.59 14.88
CA LEU A 335 20.56 14.50 15.52
C LEU A 335 20.12 13.04 15.53
N ALA A 336 19.58 12.57 16.66
CA ALA A 336 18.92 11.27 16.74
C ALA A 336 17.51 11.40 17.30
N GLY A 337 16.61 10.66 16.69
CA GLY A 337 15.23 10.49 17.14
C GLY A 337 14.90 9.03 17.34
N GLY A 338 14.55 8.70 18.57
CA GLY A 338 14.03 7.42 19.02
C GLY A 338 12.59 7.54 19.50
N SER A 339 11.85 6.43 19.43
CA SER A 339 10.49 6.36 19.95
C SER A 339 10.43 6.52 21.48
N ARG A 340 9.25 6.80 22.03
CA ARG A 340 9.08 7.17 23.45
C ARG A 340 9.52 6.12 24.46
N GLN A 341 9.71 4.87 24.04
CA GLN A 341 10.16 3.77 24.90
C GLN A 341 11.66 3.82 25.22
N LEU A 342 12.45 4.65 24.53
CA LEU A 342 13.88 4.78 24.80
C LEU A 342 14.12 5.61 26.06
N ALA A 343 14.87 5.03 26.99
CA ALA A 343 15.34 5.66 28.21
C ALA A 343 16.61 6.48 28.00
N THR A 344 17.51 6.06 27.10
CA THR A 344 18.67 6.86 26.67
C THR A 344 18.97 6.65 25.19
N VAL A 345 19.67 7.64 24.61
CA VAL A 345 20.29 7.56 23.28
C VAL A 345 21.73 8.03 23.38
N THR A 346 22.63 7.28 22.76
CA THR A 346 24.07 7.56 22.71
C THR A 346 24.54 7.57 21.27
N ALA A 347 25.38 8.55 20.95
CA ALA A 347 26.19 8.62 19.74
C ALA A 347 27.66 8.34 20.08
N ALA A 348 28.34 7.60 19.21
CA ALA A 348 29.78 7.33 19.29
C ALA A 348 30.41 7.36 17.90
N GLY A 349 31.68 7.75 17.81
CA GLY A 349 32.41 7.98 16.54
C GLY A 349 32.89 9.44 16.46
N ASP A 350 32.73 10.07 15.30
CA ASP A 350 33.13 11.48 15.07
C ASP A 350 32.26 12.48 15.85
N ALA A 351 31.15 12.01 16.41
CA ALA A 351 30.31 12.75 17.34
C ALA A 351 29.98 11.85 18.54
N GLU A 352 30.42 12.27 19.72
CA GLU A 352 30.21 11.55 20.96
C GLU A 352 29.27 12.31 21.89
N GLY A 353 28.29 11.60 22.45
CA GLY A 353 27.39 12.19 23.42
C GLY A 353 26.27 11.24 23.82
N SER A 354 25.65 11.51 24.95
CA SER A 354 24.48 10.77 25.42
C SER A 354 23.41 11.70 25.96
N ALA A 355 22.16 11.26 25.85
CA ALA A 355 21.01 11.98 26.37
C ALA A 355 20.03 11.01 27.02
N ARG A 356 19.33 11.50 28.05
CA ARG A 356 18.15 10.81 28.60
C ARG A 356 16.96 11.00 27.65
N GLY A 357 16.12 9.98 27.55
CA GLY A 357 15.03 9.89 26.59
C GLY A 357 15.48 9.50 25.19
N GLY A 358 14.55 9.61 24.24
CA GLY A 358 14.76 9.21 22.84
C GLY A 358 15.37 10.28 21.93
N LEU A 359 15.84 11.43 22.43
CA LEU A 359 16.29 12.53 21.58
C LEU A 359 17.74 12.92 21.91
N LEU A 360 18.56 13.07 20.88
CA LEU A 360 19.96 13.48 21.00
C LEU A 360 20.29 14.56 19.96
N ALA A 361 21.10 15.54 20.35
CA ALA A 361 21.74 16.50 19.48
C ALA A 361 23.19 16.71 19.94
N VAL A 362 24.15 16.33 19.11
CA VAL A 362 25.58 16.48 19.39
C VAL A 362 26.19 17.37 18.34
N ARG A 363 26.85 18.46 18.74
CA ARG A 363 27.56 19.36 17.82
C ARG A 363 28.74 18.62 17.22
N THR A 364 28.96 18.81 15.92
CA THR A 364 30.01 18.13 15.16
C THR A 364 30.43 19.00 13.97
N GLU A 365 31.13 18.40 13.02
CA GLU A 365 31.57 19.01 11.78
C GLU A 365 30.90 18.40 10.54
N LYS A 366 31.14 19.00 9.38
CA LYS A 366 30.59 18.54 8.11
C LYS A 366 31.19 17.16 7.77
N GLY A 367 30.32 16.20 7.45
CA GLY A 367 30.74 14.86 7.01
C GLY A 367 30.96 13.86 8.15
N ALA A 368 30.79 14.28 9.40
CA ALA A 368 30.93 13.40 10.56
C ALA A 368 29.98 12.20 10.51
N THR A 369 30.49 11.06 10.96
CA THR A 369 29.76 9.80 11.08
C THR A 369 29.63 9.39 12.53
N ALA A 370 28.44 8.90 12.90
CA ALA A 370 28.17 8.43 14.25
C ALA A 370 27.33 7.16 14.24
N SER A 371 27.73 6.22 15.07
CA SER A 371 26.91 5.07 15.42
C SER A 371 25.92 5.47 16.52
N LEU A 372 24.67 5.04 16.41
CA LEU A 372 23.64 5.31 17.42
C LEU A 372 23.20 4.02 18.11
N ARG A 373 23.10 4.10 19.44
CA ARG A 373 22.53 3.06 20.29
C ARG A 373 21.53 3.69 21.24
N GLY A 374 20.41 3.01 21.46
CA GLY A 374 19.43 3.36 22.47
C GLY A 374 19.35 2.28 23.54
N THR A 375 18.93 2.64 24.74
CA THR A 375 18.47 1.67 25.75
C THR A 375 17.01 1.92 26.10
N LEU A 376 16.27 0.87 26.38
CA LEU A 376 14.89 0.93 26.86
C LEU A 376 14.87 1.01 28.40
N SER A 377 13.69 1.28 28.97
CA SER A 377 13.52 1.36 30.43
C SER A 377 13.83 0.06 31.18
N ASP A 378 13.77 -1.09 30.51
CA ASP A 378 14.13 -2.41 31.05
C ASP A 378 15.64 -2.72 30.91
N GLY A 379 16.44 -1.78 30.41
CA GLY A 379 17.87 -1.93 30.19
C GLY A 379 18.25 -2.59 28.86
N SER A 380 17.28 -3.12 28.10
CA SER A 380 17.57 -3.72 26.80
C SER A 380 18.06 -2.67 25.79
N ALA A 381 19.04 -3.07 24.96
CA ALA A 381 19.62 -2.18 23.96
C ALA A 381 18.93 -2.33 22.60
N ILE A 382 18.84 -1.23 21.85
CA ILE A 382 18.45 -1.22 20.44
C ILE A 382 19.50 -0.47 19.61
N SER A 383 19.74 -0.94 18.40
CA SER A 383 20.55 -0.20 17.41
C SER A 383 19.68 0.77 16.61
N ALA A 384 20.33 1.72 15.94
CA ALA A 384 19.69 2.43 14.83
C ALA A 384 19.11 1.45 13.79
N LEU A 385 18.04 1.89 13.12
CA LEU A 385 17.48 1.22 11.94
C LEU A 385 18.55 1.15 10.83
N ARG A 386 18.66 0.00 10.15
CA ARG A 386 19.59 -0.26 9.04
C ARG A 386 19.02 -1.24 8.02
#